data_AF-A0A948S6F8-F1
#
_entry.id   AF-A0A948S6F8-F1
#
_cell.length_a   1.000
_cell.length_b   1.000
_cell.length_c   1.000
_cell.angle_alpha   90.00
_cell.angle_beta   90.00
_cell.angle_gamma   90.00
#
_symmetry.space_group_name_H-M   'P 1'
#
loop_
_entity.id
_entity.type
_entity.pdbx_description
1 polymer ?
#
loop_
_entity_poly.entity_id
_entity_poly.type
_entity_poly.pdbx_seq_one_letter_code
_entity_poly.pdbx_strand_id
1 'polypeptide(L)' 'MKLPKVFLIAASLACLLALQGCSLVACGVGVGTMVNDMNVRHEEGYRAYVRREQSANLEREKSGLPPSRIMSFKQWKKEQ' A
#
# COMPACT_ATOMS: atom_id res chain seq x y z
N MET A 1 38.51 37.90 17.50
CA MET A 1 37.15 37.63 18.00
C MET A 1 37.03 36.14 18.29
N LYS A 2 36.84 35.73 19.56
CA LYS A 2 36.69 34.31 19.95
C LYS A 2 35.21 33.98 19.96
N LEU A 3 34.74 33.21 18.98
CA LEU A 3 33.37 32.70 18.96
C LEU A 3 33.15 31.81 20.21
N PRO A 4 32.09 32.05 21.01
CA PRO A 4 31.86 31.30 22.23
C PRO A 4 31.54 29.83 21.90
N LYS A 5 32.35 28.91 22.44
CA LYS A 5 32.20 27.44 22.29
C LYS A 5 30.78 26.94 22.60
N VAL A 6 30.02 27.71 23.38
CA VAL A 6 28.61 27.47 23.73
C VAL A 6 27.70 27.41 22.49
N PHE A 7 27.96 28.24 21.47
CA PHE A 7 27.18 28.22 20.22
C PHE A 7 27.41 26.94 19.39
N LEU A 8 28.63 26.39 19.41
CA LEU A 8 28.96 25.15 18.71
C LEU A 8 28.26 23.95 19.36
N ILE A 9 28.17 23.93 20.69
CA ILE A 9 27.51 22.84 21.42
C ILE A 9 25.99 22.89 21.19
N ALA A 10 25.37 24.08 21.26
CA ALA A 10 23.95 24.24 21.00
C ALA A 10 23.54 23.82 19.57
N ALA A 11 24.36 24.19 18.57
CA ALA A 11 24.14 23.77 17.19
C ALA A 11 24.26 22.24 17.02
N SER A 12 25.21 21.59 17.69
CA SER A 12 25.38 20.13 17.63
C SER A 12 24.21 19.36 18.25
N LEU A 13 23.66 19.84 19.37
CA LEU A 13 22.50 19.23 20.04
C LEU A 13 21.21 19.39 19.21
N ALA A 14 20.99 20.58 18.62
CA ALA A 14 19.87 20.80 17.72
C ALA A 14 19.95 19.90 16.46
N CYS A 15 21.16 19.69 15.93
CA CYS A 15 21.40 18.83 14.78
C CYS A 15 21.11 17.35 15.09
N LEU A 16 21.53 16.86 16.27
CA LEU A 16 21.25 15.49 16.71
C LEU A 16 19.76 15.21 16.91
N LEU A 17 19.02 16.17 17.48
CA LEU A 17 17.56 16.04 17.65
C LEU A 17 16.81 16.09 16.31
N ALA A 18 17.26 16.94 15.37
CA ALA A 18 16.70 17.00 14.02
C ALA A 18 16.91 15.68 13.24
N LEU A 19 18.10 15.08 13.33
CA LEU A 19 18.43 13.79 12.70
C LEU A 19 17.56 12.63 13.24
N GLN A 20 17.23 12.63 14.54
CA GLN A 20 16.31 11.65 15.11
C GLN A 20 14.86 11.82 14.63
N GLY A 21 14.38 13.07 14.53
CA GLY A 21 13.04 13.36 14.01
C GLY A 21 12.83 12.92 12.56
N CYS A 22 13.86 13.06 11.70
CA CYS A 22 13.78 12.63 10.31
C CYS A 22 13.63 11.11 10.15
N SER A 23 14.24 10.32 11.05
CA SER A 23 14.17 8.86 11.00
C SER A 23 12.75 8.35 11.28
N LEU A 24 12.03 8.97 12.22
CA LEU A 24 10.64 8.61 12.55
C LEU A 24 9.67 8.93 11.39
N VAL A 25 9.86 10.07 10.72
CA VAL A 25 9.03 10.46 9.57
C VAL A 25 9.27 9.52 8.38
N ALA A 26 10.53 9.14 8.12
CA ALA A 26 10.86 8.20 7.06
C ALA A 26 10.25 6.80 7.31
N CYS A 27 10.30 6.30 8.55
CA CYS A 27 9.67 5.02 8.91
C CYS A 27 8.14 5.08 8.81
N GLY A 28 7.51 6.15 9.27
CA GLY A 28 6.05 6.31 9.21
C GLY A 28 5.50 6.41 7.78
N VAL A 29 6.17 7.19 6.92
CA VAL A 29 5.80 7.34 5.51
C VAL A 29 6.05 6.04 4.74
N GLY A 30 7.16 5.34 5.00
CA GLY A 30 7.48 4.06 4.35
C GLY A 30 6.48 2.94 4.64
N VAL A 31 6.00 2.83 5.88
CA VAL A 31 4.97 1.84 6.25
C VAL A 31 3.61 2.20 5.63
N GLY A 32 3.25 3.49 5.64
CA GLY A 32 1.98 3.96 5.07
C GLY A 32 1.86 3.72 3.57
N THR A 33 2.94 3.95 2.81
CA THR A 33 2.95 3.71 1.36
C THR A 33 2.87 2.21 1.03
N MET A 34 3.55 1.35 1.79
CA MET A 34 3.51 -0.11 1.59
C MET A 34 2.12 -0.69 1.85
N VAL A 35 1.45 -0.30 2.94
CA VAL A 35 0.10 -0.79 3.24
C VAL A 35 -0.91 -0.34 2.17
N ASN A 36 -0.77 0.90 1.69
CA ASN A 36 -1.62 1.42 0.63
C ASN A 36 -1.38 0.68 -0.71
N ASP A 37 -0.12 0.46 -1.08
CA ASP A 37 0.24 -0.27 -2.31
C ASP A 37 -0.29 -1.71 -2.28
N MET A 38 -0.16 -2.41 -1.15
CA MET A 38 -0.72 -3.74 -1.00
C MET A 38 -2.24 -3.74 -1.17
N ASN A 39 -2.96 -2.78 -0.57
CA ASN A 39 -4.42 -2.73 -0.69
C ASN A 39 -4.86 -2.46 -2.13
N VAL A 40 -4.19 -1.53 -2.82
CA VAL A 40 -4.45 -1.22 -4.24
C VAL A 40 -4.23 -2.44 -5.13
N ARG A 41 -3.11 -3.16 -4.95
CA ARG A 41 -2.81 -4.36 -5.76
C ARG A 41 -3.82 -5.49 -5.54
N HIS A 42 -4.34 -5.67 -4.33
CA HIS A 42 -5.40 -6.66 -4.07
C HIS A 42 -6.72 -6.27 -4.73
N GLU A 43 -7.07 -4.98 -4.72
CA GLU A 43 -8.28 -4.49 -5.39
C GLU A 43 -8.20 -4.64 -6.91
N GLU A 44 -7.04 -4.32 -7.51
CA GLU A 44 -6.79 -4.53 -8.93
C GLU A 44 -6.84 -6.01 -9.32
N GLY A 45 -6.24 -6.89 -8.50
CA GLY A 45 -6.31 -8.33 -8.67
C GLY A 45 -7.75 -8.86 -8.68
N TYR A 46 -8.58 -8.36 -7.77
CA TYR A 46 -9.99 -8.72 -7.72
C TYR A 46 -10.76 -8.20 -8.94
N ARG A 47 -10.52 -6.96 -9.38
CA ARG A 47 -11.13 -6.42 -10.62
C ARG A 47 -10.75 -7.25 -11.84
N ALA A 48 -9.51 -7.73 -11.92
CA ALA A 48 -9.06 -8.62 -12.99
C ALA A 48 -9.74 -10.00 -12.92
N TYR A 49 -9.97 -10.54 -11.72
CA TYR A 49 -10.77 -11.75 -11.52
C TYR A 49 -12.22 -11.56 -12.02
N VAL A 50 -12.90 -10.50 -11.58
CA VAL A 50 -14.29 -10.21 -11.97
C VAL A 50 -14.44 -10.10 -13.49
N ARG A 51 -13.53 -9.39 -14.17
CA ARG A 51 -13.57 -9.26 -15.64
C ARG A 51 -13.42 -10.61 -16.35
N ARG A 52 -12.56 -11.49 -15.86
CA ARG A 52 -12.38 -12.85 -16.42
C ARG A 52 -13.63 -13.70 -16.25
N GLU A 53 -14.21 -13.71 -15.05
CA GLU A 53 -15.45 -14.46 -14.79
C GLU A 53 -16.64 -13.92 -15.59
N GLN A 54 -16.75 -12.60 -15.77
CA GLN A 54 -17.78 -12.00 -16.62
C GLN A 54 -17.63 -12.44 -18.08
N SER A 55 -16.40 -12.45 -18.61
CA SER A 55 -16.14 -12.95 -19.96
C SER A 55 -16.52 -14.42 -20.11
N ALA A 56 -16.11 -15.25 -19.15
CA ALA A 56 -16.45 -16.68 -19.14
C ALA A 56 -17.97 -16.91 -19.03
N ASN A 57 -18.68 -16.10 -18.24
CA ASN A 57 -20.13 -16.16 -18.13
C ASN A 57 -20.83 -15.80 -19.45
N LEU A 58 -20.35 -14.79 -20.16
CA LEU A 58 -20.88 -14.45 -21.49
C LEU A 58 -20.68 -15.59 -22.49
N GLU A 59 -19.55 -16.30 -22.43
CA GLU A 59 -19.31 -17.50 -23.26
C GLU A 59 -20.22 -18.67 -22.87
N ARG A 60 -20.47 -18.87 -21.58
CA ARG A 60 -21.40 -19.88 -21.06
C ARG A 60 -22.83 -19.60 -21.52
N GLU A 61 -23.28 -18.36 -21.39
CA GLU A 61 -24.61 -17.93 -21.85
C GLU A 61 -24.78 -18.15 -23.36
N LYS A 62 -23.77 -17.79 -24.17
CA LYS A 62 -23.76 -18.08 -25.62
C LYS A 62 -23.83 -19.57 -25.93
N SER A 63 -23.31 -20.41 -25.03
CA SER A 63 -23.33 -21.87 -25.14
C SER A 63 -24.60 -22.50 -24.52
N GLY A 64 -25.55 -21.70 -24.04
CA GLY A 64 -26.76 -22.18 -23.36
C GLY A 64 -26.54 -22.72 -21.95
N LEU A 65 -25.35 -22.50 -21.38
CA LEU A 65 -25.01 -22.88 -20.01
C LEU A 65 -25.32 -21.74 -19.04
N PRO A 66 -25.77 -22.04 -17.81
CA PRO A 66 -25.98 -21.02 -16.80
C PRO A 66 -24.65 -20.38 -16.40
N PRO A 67 -24.62 -19.06 -16.09
CA PRO A 67 -23.42 -18.37 -15.63
C PRO A 67 -22.95 -18.89 -14.27
N SER A 68 -21.64 -18.90 -14.03
CA SER A 68 -21.07 -19.15 -12.71
C SER A 68 -21.23 -17.94 -11.78
N ARG A 69 -21.33 -18.23 -10.49
CA ARG A 69 -21.34 -17.21 -9.44
C ARG A 69 -19.96 -16.57 -9.33
N ILE A 70 -19.90 -15.26 -9.52
CA ILE A 70 -18.70 -14.47 -9.22
C ILE A 70 -18.58 -14.33 -7.70
N MET A 71 -17.42 -14.68 -7.15
CA MET A 71 -17.16 -14.61 -5.71
C MET A 71 -17.06 -13.17 -5.24
N SER A 72 -17.49 -12.92 -3.99
CA SER A 72 -17.24 -11.63 -3.34
C SER A 72 -15.75 -11.43 -3.05
N PHE A 73 -15.31 -10.17 -2.94
CA PHE A 73 -13.91 -9.84 -2.61
C PHE A 73 -13.39 -10.59 -1.38
N LYS A 74 -14.20 -10.70 -0.33
CA LYS A 74 -13.83 -11.40 0.91
C LYS A 74 -13.66 -12.91 0.72
N GLN A 75 -14.44 -13.53 -0.18
CA GLN A 75 -14.33 -14.96 -0.48
C GLN A 75 -13.12 -15.21 -1.38
N TRP A 76 -12.99 -14.43 -2.46
CA TRP A 76 -11.82 -14.49 -3.35
C TRP A 76 -10.51 -14.31 -2.59
N LYS A 77 -10.45 -13.36 -1.66
CA LYS A 77 -9.26 -13.12 -0.82
C LYS A 77 -8.91 -14.28 0.12
N LYS A 78 -9.88 -15.14 0.49
CA LYS A 78 -9.61 -16.33 1.31
C LYS A 78 -9.08 -17.51 0.49
N GLU A 79 -9.28 -17.48 -0.82
CA GLU A 79 -8.88 -18.53 -1.76
C GLU A 79 -7.56 -18.19 -2.50
N GLN A 80 -7.04 -16.97 -2.33
CA GLN A 80 -5.68 -16.56 -2.71
C GLN A 80 -4.68 -16.97 -1.62
#